data_AF-A0A7H8NKI2-F1
#
_entry.id   AF-A0A7H8NKI2-F1
#
_cell.length_a   1.000
_cell.length_b   1.000
_cell.length_c   1.000
_cell.angle_alpha   90.00
_cell.angle_beta   90.00
_cell.angle_gamma   90.00
#
_symmetry.space_group_name_H-M   'P 1'
#
loop_
_entity.id
_entity.type
_entity.pdbx_description
1 polymer ?
#
loop_
_entity_poly.entity_id
_entity_poly.type
_entity_poly.pdbx_seq_one_letter_code
_entity_poly.pdbx_strand_id
1 'polypeptide(L)'
;MSPTFTDPLWRIPVRLRPVEVALLRTAPLRRLHFVAHGGASTLSTLQSYTRLEHSLGVLALVAHFRPDDAPLRVAALVHDIGHLPLSHTFEGIEGLDHHAIGLRLLRADPVRSVLASHGVCADVVAAALAGEPPSPLSNRTGLLHLDHLDSYVRSGRAAGRLKTDPAVMLCRIDLRASVVSTDRETAATLVDLITAEARLHTSWDNVGPTSVVRRLARQLLDATPLTPDELARLTDPQLWSALDACASTRAESAMVRYEPHRLEVRAGHAPDEQRGWDFSLRKIYRSAPLVAGQRIEAAAPELAAELAALGALPTTFRVWWS
;
A
#
# COMPACT_ATOMS: atom_id res chain seq x y z
N MET A 1 -11.79 5.20 30.19
CA MET A 1 -11.73 3.89 29.51
C MET A 1 -10.93 4.04 28.24
N SER A 2 -9.97 3.14 27.96
CA SER A 2 -9.32 3.12 26.64
C SER A 2 -10.34 2.84 25.55
N PRO A 3 -10.37 3.61 24.44
CA PRO A 3 -11.30 3.38 23.36
C PRO A 3 -11.02 2.03 22.68
N THR A 4 -12.08 1.39 22.21
CA THR A 4 -12.01 0.16 21.42
C THR A 4 -12.52 0.46 20.02
N PHE A 5 -11.85 -0.04 18.99
CA PHE A 5 -12.40 -0.12 17.64
C PHE A 5 -12.43 -1.57 17.18
N THR A 6 -13.25 -1.89 16.20
CA THR A 6 -13.27 -3.20 15.56
C THR A 6 -12.88 -3.00 14.11
N ASP A 7 -11.81 -3.67 13.65
CA ASP A 7 -11.51 -3.68 12.21
C ASP A 7 -12.61 -4.46 11.47
N PRO A 8 -13.27 -3.88 10.47
CA PRO A 8 -14.43 -4.50 9.81
C PRO A 8 -14.05 -5.66 8.88
N LEU A 9 -12.79 -5.73 8.43
CA LEU A 9 -12.32 -6.80 7.56
C LEU A 9 -12.10 -8.08 8.37
N TRP A 10 -11.25 -8.00 9.40
CA TRP A 10 -10.82 -9.11 10.23
C TRP A 10 -11.78 -9.41 11.40
N ARG A 11 -12.68 -8.48 11.74
CA ARG A 11 -13.58 -8.53 12.90
C ARG A 11 -12.84 -8.68 14.24
N ILE A 12 -11.64 -8.11 14.33
CA ILE A 12 -10.83 -8.10 15.55
C ILE A 12 -11.18 -6.85 16.37
N PRO A 13 -11.68 -6.98 17.62
CA PRO A 13 -11.79 -5.85 18.52
C PRO A 13 -10.41 -5.49 19.09
N VAL A 14 -10.01 -4.24 18.93
CA VAL A 14 -8.72 -3.72 19.40
C VAL A 14 -8.96 -2.66 20.45
N ARG A 15 -8.55 -2.94 21.69
CA ARG A 15 -8.44 -1.93 22.74
C ARG A 15 -7.19 -1.09 22.50
N LEU A 16 -7.37 0.18 22.19
CA LEU A 16 -6.26 1.08 21.88
C LEU A 16 -5.48 1.46 23.14
N ARG A 17 -4.15 1.44 23.04
CA ARG A 17 -3.24 1.92 24.08
C ARG A 17 -3.17 3.46 24.05
N PRO A 18 -2.85 4.14 25.16
CA PRO A 18 -2.78 5.60 25.20
C PRO A 18 -1.92 6.21 24.08
N VAL A 19 -0.76 5.62 23.79
CA VAL A 19 0.12 6.06 22.70
C VAL A 19 -0.53 5.94 21.32
N GLU A 20 -1.28 4.87 21.06
CA GLU A 20 -1.98 4.65 19.78
C GLU A 20 -3.09 5.69 19.58
N VAL A 21 -3.83 6.00 20.65
CA VAL A 21 -4.85 7.07 20.64
C VAL A 21 -4.22 8.44 20.36
N ALA A 22 -3.09 8.73 21.01
CA ALA A 22 -2.38 9.98 20.81
C ALA A 22 -1.84 10.10 19.38
N LEU A 23 -1.25 9.02 18.84
CA LEU A 23 -0.76 8.97 17.46
C LEU A 23 -1.88 9.19 16.45
N LEU A 24 -3.06 8.58 16.64
CA LEU A 24 -4.23 8.76 15.75
C LEU A 24 -4.71 10.21 15.65
N ARG A 25 -4.35 11.05 16.63
CA ARG A 25 -4.65 12.49 16.64
C ARG A 25 -3.55 13.34 16.01
N THR A 26 -2.42 12.76 15.64
CA THR A 26 -1.35 13.47 14.94
C THR A 26 -1.71 13.72 13.48
N ALA A 27 -1.33 14.88 12.96
CA ALA A 27 -1.59 15.22 11.56
C ALA A 27 -1.00 14.19 10.56
N PRO A 28 0.24 13.68 10.70
CA PRO A 28 0.79 12.70 9.77
C PRO A 28 -0.04 11.42 9.68
N LEU A 29 -0.50 10.88 10.80
CA LEU A 29 -1.30 9.65 10.80
C LEU A 29 -2.74 9.92 10.36
N ARG A 30 -3.36 11.01 10.84
CA ARG A 30 -4.74 11.34 10.43
C ARG A 30 -4.86 11.64 8.94
N ARG A 31 -3.80 12.20 8.33
CA ARG A 31 -3.70 12.44 6.89
C ARG A 31 -4.00 11.18 6.06
N LEU A 32 -3.61 10.00 6.54
CA LEU A 32 -3.83 8.73 5.81
C LEU A 32 -5.30 8.40 5.56
N HIS A 33 -6.23 9.05 6.27
CA HIS A 33 -7.66 8.93 5.99
C HIS A 33 -8.07 9.56 4.64
N PHE A 34 -7.22 10.40 4.07
CA PHE A 34 -7.47 11.12 2.83
C PHE A 34 -6.48 10.71 1.73
N VAL A 35 -5.86 9.54 1.89
CA VAL A 35 -4.93 8.94 0.92
C VAL A 35 -5.47 7.56 0.58
N ALA A 36 -5.86 7.38 -0.67
CA ALA A 36 -6.39 6.13 -1.20
C ALA A 36 -5.29 5.08 -1.32
N HIS A 37 -5.53 3.86 -0.83
CA HIS A 37 -4.54 2.78 -0.83
C HIS A 37 -4.18 2.32 -2.25
N GLY A 38 -5.18 2.15 -3.10
CA GLY A 38 -5.03 1.73 -4.51
C GLY A 38 -4.38 2.78 -5.42
N GLY A 39 -4.01 3.95 -4.88
CA GLY A 39 -3.37 5.03 -5.63
C GLY A 39 -4.22 5.51 -6.81
N ALA A 40 -3.59 5.84 -7.93
CA ALA A 40 -4.33 6.33 -9.09
C ALA A 40 -5.29 5.29 -9.71
N SER A 41 -5.14 4.00 -9.42
CA SER A 41 -6.06 2.96 -9.91
C SER A 41 -7.49 3.12 -9.37
N THR A 42 -7.69 3.90 -8.31
CA THR A 42 -9.03 4.20 -7.79
C THR A 42 -9.87 5.06 -8.76
N LEU A 43 -9.25 5.63 -9.80
CA LEU A 43 -9.96 6.37 -10.84
C LEU A 43 -10.74 5.44 -11.79
N SER A 44 -10.33 4.18 -11.93
CA SER A 44 -10.99 3.20 -12.80
C SER A 44 -11.46 1.95 -12.07
N THR A 45 -11.16 1.81 -10.77
CA THR A 45 -11.54 0.66 -9.96
C THR A 45 -12.35 1.05 -8.73
N LEU A 46 -12.93 0.04 -8.07
CA LEU A 46 -13.68 0.21 -6.82
C LEU A 46 -12.82 0.07 -5.55
N GLN A 47 -11.48 0.12 -5.67
CA GLN A 47 -10.55 0.07 -4.53
C GLN A 47 -10.62 1.37 -3.71
N SER A 48 -11.67 1.52 -2.90
CA SER A 48 -12.05 2.80 -2.27
C SER A 48 -11.54 3.01 -0.84
N TYR A 49 -10.77 2.07 -0.29
CA TYR A 49 -10.28 2.17 1.08
C TYR A 49 -9.00 3.00 1.20
N THR A 50 -8.81 3.56 2.39
CA THR A 50 -7.74 4.51 2.70
C THR A 50 -6.51 3.82 3.33
N ARG A 51 -5.36 4.48 3.26
CA ARG A 51 -4.14 4.08 3.98
C ARG A 51 -4.36 3.99 5.50
N LEU A 52 -5.28 4.78 6.05
CA LEU A 52 -5.63 4.69 7.46
C LEU A 52 -6.40 3.40 7.78
N GLU A 53 -7.35 3.00 6.94
CA GLU A 53 -8.07 1.72 7.12
C GLU A 53 -7.12 0.53 7.06
N HIS A 54 -6.17 0.55 6.12
CA HIS A 54 -5.11 -0.44 6.05
C HIS A 54 -4.23 -0.44 7.31
N SER A 55 -3.72 0.73 7.73
CA SER A 55 -2.90 0.86 8.96
C SER A 55 -3.62 0.33 10.21
N LEU A 56 -4.93 0.58 10.34
CA LEU A 56 -5.76 0.05 11.43
C LEU A 56 -5.96 -1.46 11.32
N GLY A 57 -6.11 -1.99 10.10
CA GLY A 57 -6.14 -3.43 9.84
C GLY A 57 -4.85 -4.15 10.23
N VAL A 58 -3.71 -3.59 9.85
CA VAL A 58 -2.38 -4.12 10.24
C VAL A 58 -2.18 -4.02 11.74
N LEU A 59 -2.59 -2.91 12.38
CA LEU A 59 -2.62 -2.82 13.85
C LEU A 59 -3.49 -3.92 14.47
N ALA A 60 -4.65 -4.21 13.89
CA ALA A 60 -5.55 -5.26 14.39
C ALA A 60 -4.92 -6.66 14.28
N LEU A 61 -4.26 -6.98 13.15
CA LEU A 61 -3.51 -8.21 12.99
C LEU A 61 -2.36 -8.33 13.99
N VAL A 62 -1.56 -7.27 14.17
CA VAL A 62 -0.48 -7.27 15.17
C VAL A 62 -1.05 -7.38 16.58
N ALA A 63 -2.16 -6.72 16.88
CA ALA A 63 -2.86 -6.83 18.15
C ALA A 63 -3.36 -8.25 18.44
N HIS A 64 -3.73 -9.00 17.40
CA HIS A 64 -4.19 -10.38 17.50
C HIS A 64 -3.02 -11.35 17.74
N PHE A 65 -1.96 -11.27 16.93
CA PHE A 65 -0.86 -12.22 17.01
C PHE A 65 0.22 -11.87 18.03
N ARG A 66 0.41 -10.59 18.33
CA ARG A 66 1.45 -10.06 19.24
C ARG A 66 0.83 -9.01 20.18
N PRO A 67 -0.19 -9.38 20.99
CA PRO A 67 -0.99 -8.43 21.78
C PRO A 67 -0.15 -7.57 22.72
N ASP A 68 0.94 -8.12 23.27
CA ASP A 68 1.78 -7.49 24.28
C ASP A 68 2.93 -6.66 23.69
N ASP A 69 3.24 -6.81 22.41
CA ASP A 69 4.37 -6.15 21.73
C ASP A 69 4.06 -4.68 21.43
N ALA A 70 4.32 -3.80 22.41
CA ALA A 70 4.03 -2.37 22.29
C ALA A 70 4.72 -1.70 21.09
N PRO A 71 6.04 -1.89 20.89
CA PRO A 71 6.73 -1.25 19.78
C PRO A 71 6.24 -1.74 18.42
N LEU A 72 5.95 -3.04 18.25
CA LEU A 72 5.44 -3.58 16.99
C LEU A 72 4.03 -3.05 16.67
N ARG A 73 3.17 -2.90 17.68
CA ARG A 73 1.84 -2.28 17.49
C ARG A 73 1.94 -0.82 17.06
N VAL A 74 2.84 -0.06 17.68
CA VAL A 74 3.12 1.32 17.25
C VAL A 74 3.65 1.35 15.83
N ALA A 75 4.62 0.48 15.49
CA ALA A 75 5.16 0.36 14.14
C ALA A 75 4.07 0.02 13.12
N ALA A 76 3.19 -0.94 13.42
CA ALA A 76 2.06 -1.31 12.57
C ALA A 76 1.12 -0.13 12.31
N LEU A 77 0.83 0.67 13.34
CA LEU A 77 -0.03 1.83 13.19
C LEU A 77 0.60 2.95 12.34
N VAL A 78 1.92 3.10 12.39
CA VAL A 78 2.62 4.23 11.72
C VAL A 78 3.38 3.85 10.46
N HIS A 79 3.36 2.58 10.03
CA HIS A 79 4.18 2.12 8.91
C HIS A 79 3.95 2.91 7.61
N ASP A 80 2.71 3.38 7.42
CA ASP A 80 2.29 4.07 6.21
C ASP A 80 2.31 5.61 6.30
N ILE A 81 2.77 6.22 7.41
CA ILE A 81 2.69 7.70 7.59
C ILE A 81 3.48 8.49 6.53
N GLY A 82 4.41 7.83 5.83
CA GLY A 82 5.20 8.40 4.76
C GLY A 82 4.57 8.32 3.37
N HIS A 83 3.42 7.66 3.19
CA HIS A 83 2.80 7.51 1.88
C HIS A 83 2.44 8.85 1.22
N LEU A 84 2.76 8.93 -0.06
CA LEU A 84 2.49 10.07 -0.94
C LEU A 84 0.98 10.14 -1.26
N PRO A 85 0.46 11.27 -1.76
CA PRO A 85 -0.88 11.31 -2.33
C PRO A 85 -0.98 10.26 -3.44
N LEU A 86 -2.10 9.55 -3.49
CA LEU A 86 -2.29 8.38 -4.35
C LEU A 86 -1.21 7.30 -4.14
N SER A 87 -0.76 7.12 -2.89
CA SER A 87 0.06 5.99 -2.47
C SER A 87 1.39 5.84 -3.23
N HIS A 88 1.60 4.73 -3.94
CA HIS A 88 2.85 4.47 -4.67
C HIS A 88 2.92 5.22 -6.01
N THR A 89 1.86 5.92 -6.42
CA THR A 89 1.79 6.57 -7.74
C THR A 89 2.99 7.49 -7.98
N PHE A 90 3.49 8.22 -6.98
CA PHE A 90 4.61 9.16 -7.15
C PHE A 90 5.98 8.65 -6.74
N GLU A 91 6.10 7.35 -6.41
CA GLU A 91 7.36 6.79 -5.92
C GLU A 91 8.53 7.09 -6.88
N GLY A 92 9.58 7.69 -6.30
CA GLY A 92 10.81 8.21 -6.88
C GLY A 92 10.69 9.19 -8.05
N ILE A 93 9.60 9.94 -8.16
CA ILE A 93 9.65 11.29 -8.77
C ILE A 93 10.53 12.15 -7.85
N GLU A 94 11.53 12.86 -8.37
CA GLU A 94 12.41 13.76 -7.59
C GLU A 94 12.97 13.14 -6.29
N GLY A 95 13.29 11.84 -6.30
CA GLY A 95 13.83 11.14 -5.13
C GLY A 95 12.82 10.83 -4.02
N LEU A 96 11.51 11.04 -4.24
CA LEU A 96 10.47 10.72 -3.26
C LEU A 96 10.46 9.23 -2.90
N ASP A 97 10.56 8.93 -1.61
CA ASP A 97 10.53 7.58 -1.05
C ASP A 97 9.68 7.59 0.21
N HIS A 98 8.55 6.88 0.17
CA HIS A 98 7.61 6.83 1.28
C HIS A 98 8.23 6.22 2.55
N HIS A 99 9.15 5.27 2.46
CA HIS A 99 9.83 4.72 3.64
C HIS A 99 10.74 5.78 4.27
N ALA A 100 11.54 6.48 3.46
CA ALA A 100 12.43 7.54 3.94
C ALA A 100 11.63 8.70 4.58
N ILE A 101 10.52 9.09 3.95
CA ILE A 101 9.60 10.11 4.48
C ILE A 101 8.98 9.62 5.80
N GLY A 102 8.55 8.35 5.87
CA GLY A 102 8.00 7.77 7.09
C GLY A 102 8.98 7.83 8.26
N LEU A 103 10.24 7.48 8.04
CA LEU A 103 11.30 7.59 9.06
C LEU A 103 11.60 9.03 9.47
N ARG A 104 11.59 9.99 8.53
CA ARG A 104 11.71 11.42 8.83
C ARG A 104 10.55 11.87 9.73
N LEU A 105 9.32 11.47 9.42
CA LEU A 105 8.12 11.84 10.18
C LEU A 105 8.09 11.22 11.56
N LEU A 106 8.54 9.98 11.71
CA LEU A 106 8.68 9.30 13.00
C LEU A 106 9.60 10.07 13.96
N ARG A 107 10.65 10.70 13.40
CA ARG A 107 11.65 11.50 14.14
C ARG A 107 11.30 12.99 14.24
N ALA A 108 10.20 13.42 13.62
CA ALA A 108 9.73 14.80 13.65
C ALA A 108 8.50 14.96 14.56
N ASP A 109 8.25 16.18 15.00
CA ASP A 109 7.02 16.50 15.72
C ASP A 109 5.83 16.56 14.75
N PRO A 110 4.63 16.17 15.20
CA PRO A 110 4.27 15.81 16.58
C PRO A 110 4.56 14.34 16.98
N VAL A 111 4.95 13.47 16.03
CA VAL A 111 5.07 12.02 16.27
C VAL A 111 6.16 11.72 17.30
N ARG A 112 7.36 12.30 17.13
CA ARG A 112 8.48 12.12 18.09
C ARG A 112 8.06 12.48 19.51
N SER A 113 7.45 13.64 19.70
CA SER A 113 6.98 14.09 21.02
C SER A 113 5.93 13.15 21.63
N VAL A 114 4.98 12.66 20.83
CA VAL A 114 3.97 11.68 21.31
C VAL A 114 4.63 10.36 21.74
N LEU A 115 5.57 9.84 20.96
CA LEU A 115 6.28 8.62 21.34
C LEU A 115 7.05 8.82 22.65
N ALA A 116 7.79 9.92 22.77
CA ALA A 116 8.57 10.25 23.96
C ALA A 116 7.68 10.42 25.21
N SER A 117 6.55 11.11 25.11
CA SER A 117 5.62 11.32 26.25
C SER A 117 4.99 10.02 26.75
N HIS A 118 5.00 8.97 25.95
CA HIS A 118 4.50 7.64 26.30
C HIS A 118 5.62 6.62 26.55
N GLY A 119 6.89 7.05 26.63
CA GLY A 119 8.03 6.17 26.90
C GLY A 119 8.36 5.19 25.76
N VAL A 120 7.94 5.49 24.53
CA VAL A 120 8.23 4.66 23.36
C VAL A 120 9.47 5.21 22.64
N CYS A 121 10.50 4.38 22.48
CA CYS A 121 11.70 4.74 21.75
C CYS A 121 11.46 4.73 20.23
N ALA A 122 11.64 5.88 19.57
CA ALA A 122 11.44 6.02 18.14
C ALA A 122 12.37 5.11 17.31
N ASP A 123 13.59 4.85 17.78
CA ASP A 123 14.53 3.97 17.07
C ASP A 123 14.11 2.50 17.12
N VAL A 124 13.45 2.05 18.20
CA VAL A 124 12.87 0.70 18.26
C VAL A 124 11.73 0.57 17.25
N VAL A 125 10.90 1.60 17.12
CA VAL A 125 9.83 1.63 16.12
C VAL A 125 10.43 1.66 14.70
N ALA A 126 11.45 2.47 14.46
CA ALA A 126 12.16 2.53 13.18
C ALA A 126 12.77 1.18 12.79
N ALA A 127 13.38 0.48 13.75
CA ALA A 127 13.96 -0.84 13.54
C ALA A 127 12.88 -1.89 13.17
N ALA A 128 11.72 -1.84 13.83
CA ALA A 128 10.59 -2.70 13.48
C ALA A 128 10.04 -2.43 12.07
N LEU A 129 9.93 -1.15 11.67
CA LEU A 129 9.55 -0.75 10.30
C LEU A 129 10.58 -1.22 9.26
N ALA A 130 11.86 -1.12 9.60
CA ALA A 130 12.95 -1.59 8.77
C ALA A 130 12.99 -3.13 8.66
N GLY A 131 12.31 -3.87 9.55
CA GLY A 131 12.39 -5.32 9.63
C GLY A 131 13.71 -5.81 10.22
N GLU A 132 14.27 -5.08 11.19
CA GLU A 132 15.53 -5.39 11.88
C GLU A 132 15.31 -5.46 13.41
N PRO A 133 15.33 -6.65 14.04
CA PRO A 133 15.33 -7.97 13.40
C PRO A 133 14.01 -8.23 12.64
N PRO A 134 13.97 -9.27 11.79
CA PRO A 134 12.76 -9.63 11.05
C PRO A 134 11.53 -9.75 11.97
N SER A 135 10.45 -9.06 11.61
CA SER A 135 9.22 -9.02 12.39
C SER A 135 8.02 -9.46 11.56
N PRO A 136 6.90 -9.87 12.19
CA PRO A 136 5.66 -10.14 11.47
C PRO A 136 5.11 -8.96 10.65
N LEU A 137 5.54 -7.73 10.94
CA LEU A 137 5.18 -6.54 10.17
C LEU A 137 6.00 -6.43 8.88
N SER A 138 7.32 -6.63 8.98
CA SER A 138 8.29 -6.57 7.88
C SER A 138 9.45 -7.53 8.17
N ASN A 139 9.72 -8.45 7.24
CA ASN A 139 10.67 -9.55 7.49
C ASN A 139 11.83 -9.65 6.49
N ARG A 140 11.87 -8.83 5.42
CA ARG A 140 12.88 -8.84 4.34
C ARG A 140 13.15 -10.20 3.65
N THR A 141 12.39 -11.25 4.00
CA THR A 141 12.59 -12.59 3.45
C THR A 141 11.98 -12.76 2.05
N GLY A 142 11.15 -11.80 1.62
CA GLY A 142 10.31 -11.92 0.44
C GLY A 142 9.08 -12.81 0.65
N LEU A 143 8.88 -13.34 1.86
CA LEU A 143 7.69 -14.11 2.24
C LEU A 143 6.62 -13.20 2.86
N LEU A 144 5.39 -13.69 2.89
CA LEU A 144 4.22 -12.93 3.31
C LEU A 144 4.32 -12.50 4.78
N HIS A 145 4.15 -11.20 5.02
CA HIS A 145 4.05 -10.57 6.34
C HIS A 145 2.68 -9.89 6.51
N LEU A 146 2.38 -9.40 7.71
CA LEU A 146 1.04 -8.92 8.08
C LEU A 146 0.58 -7.67 7.32
N ASP A 147 1.50 -6.78 6.95
CA ASP A 147 1.20 -5.64 6.07
C ASP A 147 0.67 -6.14 4.72
N HIS A 148 1.47 -6.95 4.00
CA HIS A 148 1.02 -7.52 2.73
C HIS A 148 -0.25 -8.38 2.87
N LEU A 149 -0.40 -9.14 3.96
CA LEU A 149 -1.61 -9.93 4.22
C LEU A 149 -2.86 -9.04 4.28
N ASP A 150 -2.84 -7.94 5.04
CA ASP A 150 -3.96 -7.00 5.07
C ASP A 150 -4.20 -6.40 3.70
N SER A 151 -3.16 -5.92 3.02
CA SER A 151 -3.27 -5.33 1.68
C SER A 151 -3.95 -6.27 0.68
N TYR A 152 -3.49 -7.51 0.56
CA TYR A 152 -4.07 -8.48 -0.39
C TYR A 152 -5.51 -8.86 -0.03
N VAL A 153 -5.82 -9.10 1.25
CA VAL A 153 -7.17 -9.51 1.67
C VAL A 153 -8.15 -8.34 1.60
N ARG A 154 -7.71 -7.12 1.91
CA ARG A 154 -8.52 -5.90 1.81
C ARG A 154 -8.80 -5.51 0.37
N SER A 155 -7.79 -5.55 -0.51
CA SER A 155 -7.99 -5.42 -1.96
C SER A 155 -8.90 -6.52 -2.51
N GLY A 156 -8.72 -7.76 -2.06
CA GLY A 156 -9.61 -8.88 -2.39
C GLY A 156 -11.05 -8.62 -2.01
N ARG A 157 -11.31 -8.08 -0.81
CA ARG A 157 -12.65 -7.71 -0.36
C ARG A 157 -13.25 -6.61 -1.23
N ALA A 158 -12.51 -5.52 -1.45
CA ALA A 158 -12.98 -4.38 -2.24
C ALA A 158 -13.29 -4.77 -3.69
N ALA A 159 -12.54 -5.72 -4.25
CA ALA A 159 -12.74 -6.23 -5.59
C ALA A 159 -13.75 -7.39 -5.69
N GLY A 160 -14.39 -7.80 -4.58
CA GLY A 160 -15.35 -8.91 -4.57
C GLY A 160 -14.73 -10.28 -4.88
N ARG A 161 -13.43 -10.48 -4.62
CA ARG A 161 -12.67 -11.70 -4.95
C ARG A 161 -12.60 -12.72 -3.82
N LEU A 162 -13.04 -12.37 -2.62
CA LEU A 162 -13.01 -13.27 -1.47
C LEU A 162 -14.12 -14.31 -1.56
N LYS A 163 -13.72 -15.59 -1.65
CA LYS A 163 -14.62 -16.74 -1.54
C LYS A 163 -14.90 -17.12 -0.08
N THR A 164 -13.93 -16.86 0.79
CA THR A 164 -13.96 -17.16 2.22
C THR A 164 -13.97 -15.87 3.03
N ASP A 165 -14.76 -15.84 4.10
CA ASP A 165 -14.78 -14.69 5.02
C ASP A 165 -13.38 -14.50 5.67
N PRO A 166 -12.78 -13.30 5.64
CA PRO A 166 -11.48 -13.04 6.27
C PRO A 166 -11.40 -13.45 7.75
N ALA A 167 -12.49 -13.35 8.50
CA ALA A 167 -12.51 -13.81 9.90
C ALA A 167 -12.32 -15.34 10.00
N VAL A 168 -12.84 -16.10 9.03
CA VAL A 168 -12.63 -17.55 8.93
C VAL A 168 -11.22 -17.88 8.44
N MET A 169 -10.70 -17.11 7.48
CA MET A 169 -9.30 -17.23 7.03
C MET A 169 -8.34 -17.01 8.20
N LEU A 170 -8.59 -15.99 9.03
CA LEU A 170 -7.75 -15.64 10.17
C LEU A 170 -7.61 -16.81 11.17
N CYS A 171 -8.67 -17.57 11.42
CA CYS A 171 -8.63 -18.75 12.29
C CYS A 171 -7.68 -19.86 11.81
N ARG A 172 -7.25 -19.82 10.54
CA ARG A 172 -6.34 -20.79 9.91
C ARG A 172 -4.92 -20.24 9.74
N ILE A 173 -4.73 -18.96 10.01
CA ILE A 173 -3.44 -18.27 9.90
C ILE A 173 -2.72 -18.29 11.25
N ASP A 174 -1.44 -18.60 11.21
CA ASP A 174 -0.49 -18.51 12.32
C ASP A 174 0.78 -17.79 11.86
N LEU A 175 1.67 -17.45 12.80
CA LEU A 175 3.00 -16.92 12.51
C LEU A 175 4.06 -17.97 12.81
N ARG A 176 4.87 -18.29 11.79
CA ARG A 176 6.10 -19.08 11.97
C ARG A 176 7.28 -18.14 11.89
N ALA A 177 7.95 -17.95 13.04
CA ALA A 177 8.88 -16.85 13.26
C ALA A 177 8.23 -15.48 12.98
N SER A 178 8.53 -14.89 11.81
CA SER A 178 8.05 -13.58 11.35
C SER A 178 7.27 -13.65 10.03
N VAL A 179 6.82 -14.85 9.65
CA VAL A 179 6.16 -15.11 8.36
C VAL A 179 4.77 -15.68 8.58
N VAL A 180 3.82 -15.25 7.75
CA VAL A 180 2.46 -15.78 7.71
C VAL A 180 2.48 -17.24 7.23
N SER A 181 1.91 -18.14 8.04
CA SER A 181 1.75 -19.55 7.75
C SER A 181 0.28 -19.92 7.83
N THR A 182 -0.22 -20.74 6.91
CA THR A 182 -1.63 -21.17 6.91
C THR A 182 -1.81 -22.57 6.34
N ASP A 183 -3.03 -23.10 6.39
CA ASP A 183 -3.39 -24.32 5.67
C ASP A 183 -3.35 -24.16 4.13
N ARG A 184 -3.44 -25.29 3.40
CA ARG A 184 -3.36 -25.28 1.93
C ARG A 184 -4.50 -24.48 1.29
N GLU A 185 -5.71 -24.59 1.81
CA GLU A 185 -6.90 -23.94 1.24
C GLU A 185 -6.79 -22.41 1.32
N THR A 186 -6.41 -21.89 2.48
CA THR A 186 -6.22 -20.44 2.68
C THR A 186 -4.98 -19.97 1.92
N ALA A 187 -3.92 -20.78 1.81
CA ALA A 187 -2.76 -20.46 0.98
C ALA A 187 -3.14 -20.30 -0.50
N ALA A 188 -3.97 -21.21 -1.04
CA ALA A 188 -4.49 -21.09 -2.41
C ALA A 188 -5.31 -19.80 -2.59
N THR A 189 -6.16 -19.46 -1.62
CA THR A 189 -6.91 -18.19 -1.62
C THR A 189 -5.97 -16.97 -1.62
N LEU A 190 -4.90 -16.99 -0.81
CA LEU A 190 -3.92 -15.90 -0.79
C LEU A 190 -3.15 -15.80 -2.11
N VAL A 191 -2.82 -16.92 -2.75
CA VAL A 191 -2.15 -16.96 -4.06
C VAL A 191 -3.06 -16.42 -5.16
N ASP A 192 -4.36 -16.76 -5.15
CA ASP A 192 -5.37 -16.17 -6.03
C ASP A 192 -5.39 -14.63 -5.89
N LEU A 193 -5.36 -14.11 -4.67
CA LEU A 193 -5.37 -12.67 -4.38
C LEU A 193 -4.07 -11.98 -4.82
N ILE A 194 -2.91 -12.56 -4.54
CA ILE A 194 -1.59 -12.06 -4.97
C ILE A 194 -1.54 -11.99 -6.51
N THR A 195 -2.02 -13.04 -7.18
CA THR A 195 -2.08 -13.11 -8.64
C THR A 195 -3.03 -12.05 -9.21
N ALA A 196 -4.19 -11.85 -8.59
CA ALA A 196 -5.14 -10.83 -9.02
C ALA A 196 -4.56 -9.41 -8.87
N GLU A 197 -3.88 -9.13 -7.77
CA GLU A 197 -3.23 -7.84 -7.52
C GLU A 197 -2.09 -7.58 -8.51
N ALA A 198 -1.24 -8.59 -8.77
CA ALA A 198 -0.18 -8.48 -9.77
C ALA A 198 -0.72 -8.20 -11.17
N ARG A 199 -1.81 -8.88 -11.57
CA ARG A 199 -2.48 -8.65 -12.86
C ARG A 199 -3.10 -7.27 -12.92
N LEU A 200 -3.75 -6.80 -11.85
CA LEU A 200 -4.30 -5.44 -11.75
C LEU A 200 -3.20 -4.39 -11.92
N HIS A 201 -2.06 -4.54 -11.24
CA HIS A 201 -0.95 -3.58 -11.37
C HIS A 201 -0.43 -3.45 -12.81
N THR A 202 -0.52 -4.53 -13.58
CA THR A 202 -0.10 -4.56 -15.00
C THR A 202 -1.25 -4.30 -15.98
N SER A 203 -2.47 -4.11 -15.50
CA SER A 203 -3.63 -3.85 -16.35
C SER A 203 -3.73 -2.37 -16.70
N TRP A 204 -4.59 -2.09 -17.68
CA TRP A 204 -4.98 -0.75 -18.05
C TRP A 204 -5.47 0.07 -16.84
N ASP A 205 -6.23 -0.55 -15.93
CA ASP A 205 -6.83 0.10 -14.76
C ASP A 205 -5.79 0.72 -13.81
N ASN A 206 -4.60 0.14 -13.72
CA ASN A 206 -3.53 0.72 -12.93
C ASN A 206 -2.58 1.56 -13.79
N VAL A 207 -2.09 0.99 -14.90
CA VAL A 207 -1.05 1.60 -15.74
C VAL A 207 -1.51 2.93 -16.32
N GLY A 208 -2.73 2.98 -16.87
CA GLY A 208 -3.28 4.17 -17.50
C GLY A 208 -3.33 5.34 -16.52
N PRO A 209 -4.21 5.30 -15.50
CA PRO A 209 -4.34 6.37 -14.52
C PRO A 209 -3.01 6.74 -13.83
N THR A 210 -2.22 5.76 -13.42
CA THR A 210 -0.93 6.01 -12.75
C THR A 210 0.04 6.78 -13.64
N SER A 211 0.15 6.39 -14.91
CA SER A 211 1.09 7.04 -15.83
C SER A 211 0.72 8.50 -16.12
N VAL A 212 -0.57 8.80 -16.30
CA VAL A 212 -1.06 10.16 -16.51
C VAL A 212 -0.82 11.00 -15.26
N VAL A 213 -1.23 10.52 -14.10
CA VAL A 213 -1.15 11.32 -12.87
C VAL A 213 0.29 11.59 -12.46
N ARG A 214 1.22 10.66 -12.72
CA ARG A 214 2.66 10.92 -12.57
C ARG A 214 3.16 12.03 -13.49
N ARG A 215 2.67 12.08 -14.73
CA ARG A 215 3.05 13.13 -15.69
C ARG A 215 2.50 14.49 -15.25
N LEU A 216 1.26 14.52 -14.79
CA LEU A 216 0.63 15.72 -14.22
C LEU A 216 1.37 16.23 -12.98
N ALA A 217 1.81 15.33 -12.09
CA ALA A 217 2.58 15.72 -10.92
C ALA A 217 3.93 16.36 -11.29
N ARG A 218 4.64 15.83 -12.30
CA ARG A 218 5.87 16.46 -12.81
C ARG A 218 5.60 17.84 -13.41
N GLN A 219 4.57 17.96 -14.26
CA GLN A 219 4.17 19.24 -14.83
C GLN A 219 3.75 20.26 -13.76
N LEU A 220 3.12 19.81 -12.67
CA LEU A 220 2.77 20.66 -11.54
C LEU A 220 4.03 21.18 -10.83
N LEU A 221 5.02 20.33 -10.58
CA LEU A 221 6.31 20.71 -9.99
C LEU A 221 7.08 21.69 -10.91
N ASP A 222 7.03 21.48 -12.23
CA ASP A 222 7.72 22.34 -13.19
C ASP A 222 7.04 23.72 -13.35
N ALA A 223 5.71 23.76 -13.25
CA ALA A 223 4.91 24.96 -13.55
C ALA A 223 4.54 25.81 -12.33
N THR A 224 4.88 25.36 -11.11
CA THR A 224 4.49 26.02 -9.86
C THR A 224 5.66 26.04 -8.87
N PRO A 225 5.64 26.89 -7.82
CA PRO A 225 6.68 26.85 -6.79
C PRO A 225 6.56 25.64 -5.83
N LEU A 226 5.65 24.70 -6.08
CA LEU A 226 5.46 23.52 -5.25
C LEU A 226 6.72 22.64 -5.27
N THR A 227 7.26 22.35 -4.09
CA THR A 227 8.42 21.47 -3.95
C THR A 227 8.01 19.99 -3.87
N PRO A 228 8.93 19.04 -4.17
CA PRO A 228 8.67 17.61 -3.98
C PRO A 228 8.27 17.25 -2.55
N ASP A 229 8.93 17.85 -1.56
CA ASP A 229 8.62 17.65 -0.13
C ASP A 229 7.20 18.16 0.20
N GLU A 230 6.73 19.26 -0.39
CA GLU A 230 5.34 19.73 -0.22
C GLU A 230 4.34 18.81 -0.92
N LEU A 231 4.61 18.41 -2.17
CA LEU A 231 3.80 17.45 -2.92
C LEU A 231 3.60 16.15 -2.12
N ALA A 232 4.67 15.65 -1.50
CA ALA A 232 4.66 14.43 -0.68
C ALA A 232 3.71 14.52 0.52
N ARG A 233 3.38 15.72 0.99
CA ARG A 233 2.52 15.93 2.16
C ARG A 233 1.07 16.25 1.83
N LEU A 234 0.72 16.43 0.57
CA LEU A 234 -0.68 16.65 0.18
C LEU A 234 -1.54 15.41 0.49
N THR A 235 -2.84 15.60 0.69
CA THR A 235 -3.85 14.53 0.58
C THR A 235 -4.29 14.38 -0.87
N ASP A 236 -5.05 13.34 -1.20
CA ASP A 236 -5.55 13.17 -2.56
C ASP A 236 -6.47 14.34 -2.98
N PRO A 237 -7.41 14.83 -2.16
CA PRO A 237 -8.19 16.03 -2.51
C PRO A 237 -7.33 17.28 -2.73
N GLN A 238 -6.27 17.46 -1.94
CA GLN A 238 -5.36 18.60 -2.10
C GLN A 238 -4.54 18.50 -3.40
N LEU A 239 -4.08 17.30 -3.75
CA LEU A 239 -3.43 17.04 -5.04
C LEU A 239 -4.37 17.42 -6.20
N TRP A 240 -5.60 16.90 -6.20
CA TRP A 240 -6.56 17.17 -7.27
C TRP A 240 -6.88 18.66 -7.37
N SER A 241 -7.05 19.34 -6.23
CA SER A 241 -7.24 20.79 -6.21
C SER A 241 -6.04 21.54 -6.81
N ALA A 242 -4.81 21.10 -6.54
CA ALA A 242 -3.61 21.73 -7.09
C ALA A 242 -3.50 21.51 -8.62
N LEU A 243 -3.80 20.31 -9.09
CA LEU A 243 -3.85 19.99 -10.52
C LEU A 243 -4.94 20.80 -11.25
N ASP A 244 -6.11 20.98 -10.63
CA ASP A 244 -7.20 21.74 -11.24
C ASP A 244 -6.93 23.26 -11.26
N ALA A 245 -6.20 23.77 -10.26
CA ALA A 245 -5.81 25.17 -10.19
C ALA A 245 -4.75 25.53 -11.26
N CYS A 246 -3.84 24.60 -11.57
CA CYS A 246 -2.71 24.84 -12.46
C CYS A 246 -3.10 24.73 -13.95
N ALA A 247 -2.87 25.81 -14.71
CA ALA A 247 -3.29 25.88 -16.12
C ALA A 247 -2.66 24.79 -17.02
N SER A 248 -1.43 24.36 -16.73
CA SER A 248 -0.72 23.35 -17.51
C SER A 248 -1.23 21.92 -17.28
N THR A 249 -1.93 21.66 -16.17
CA THR A 249 -2.39 20.31 -15.79
C THR A 249 -3.91 20.17 -15.79
N ARG A 250 -4.66 21.28 -15.68
CA ARG A 250 -6.13 21.31 -15.55
C ARG A 250 -6.87 20.47 -16.60
N ALA A 251 -6.54 20.63 -17.89
CA ALA A 251 -7.27 19.96 -18.96
C ALA A 251 -7.12 18.43 -18.87
N GLU A 252 -5.90 17.95 -18.71
CA GLU A 252 -5.64 16.51 -18.62
C GLU A 252 -6.03 15.90 -17.26
N SER A 253 -6.00 16.70 -16.17
CA SER A 253 -6.62 16.34 -14.88
C SER A 253 -8.12 16.07 -15.00
N ALA A 254 -8.83 16.84 -15.85
CA ALA A 254 -10.23 16.57 -16.17
C ALA A 254 -10.37 15.30 -17.02
N MET A 255 -9.56 15.16 -18.08
CA MET A 255 -9.63 13.99 -18.97
C MET A 255 -9.40 12.67 -18.22
N VAL A 256 -8.40 12.57 -17.33
CA VAL A 256 -8.14 11.32 -16.60
C VAL A 256 -9.24 10.93 -15.63
N ARG A 257 -10.02 11.89 -15.13
CA ARG A 257 -11.12 11.64 -14.19
C ARG A 257 -12.46 11.40 -14.88
N TYR A 258 -12.73 12.04 -16.02
CA TYR A 258 -14.04 12.03 -16.69
C TYR A 258 -14.04 11.30 -18.03
N GLU A 259 -12.89 11.20 -18.68
CA GLU A 259 -12.74 10.57 -19.99
C GLU A 259 -11.67 9.45 -19.99
N PRO A 260 -11.55 8.61 -18.94
CA PRO A 260 -10.51 7.60 -18.91
C PRO A 260 -10.64 6.63 -20.09
N HIS A 261 -11.85 6.39 -20.61
CA HIS A 261 -12.11 5.57 -21.81
C HIS A 261 -11.34 5.98 -23.08
N ARG A 262 -10.80 7.21 -23.15
CA ARG A 262 -9.95 7.66 -24.25
C ARG A 262 -8.48 7.29 -24.10
N LEU A 263 -8.09 6.83 -22.91
CA LEU A 263 -6.73 6.44 -22.58
C LEU A 263 -6.45 5.05 -23.13
N GLU A 264 -5.35 4.91 -23.85
CA GLU A 264 -4.91 3.65 -24.44
C GLU A 264 -3.62 3.20 -23.77
N VAL A 265 -3.51 1.89 -23.50
CA VAL A 265 -2.33 1.28 -22.86
C VAL A 265 -1.93 0.03 -23.64
N ARG A 266 -0.66 -0.04 -24.02
CA ARG A 266 -0.08 -1.21 -24.69
C ARG A 266 1.17 -1.69 -23.96
N ALA A 267 1.28 -2.99 -23.74
CA ALA A 267 2.49 -3.59 -23.20
C ALA A 267 3.67 -3.51 -24.18
N GLY A 268 4.87 -3.26 -23.66
CA GLY A 268 6.10 -3.07 -24.43
C GLY A 268 6.33 -1.62 -24.86
N HIS A 269 7.35 -1.43 -25.71
CA HIS A 269 7.64 -0.16 -26.36
C HIS A 269 6.96 -0.15 -27.73
N ALA A 270 6.30 0.95 -28.08
CA ALA A 270 5.83 1.16 -29.46
C ALA A 270 6.99 1.67 -30.34
N PRO A 271 6.96 1.43 -31.66
CA PRO A 271 7.86 2.12 -32.58
C PRO A 271 7.69 3.65 -32.45
N ASP A 272 8.77 4.41 -32.66
CA ASP A 272 8.90 5.87 -32.42
C ASP A 272 7.83 6.77 -33.06
N GLU A 273 6.97 6.23 -33.92
CA GLU A 273 6.01 6.98 -34.74
C GLU A 273 4.64 7.23 -34.07
N GLN A 274 4.34 6.63 -32.91
CA GLN A 274 3.06 6.85 -32.21
C GLN A 274 3.15 7.93 -31.11
N ARG A 275 2.25 8.94 -31.18
CA ARG A 275 2.01 9.91 -30.09
C ARG A 275 1.79 9.16 -28.76
N GLY A 276 2.48 9.54 -27.69
CA GLY A 276 2.36 8.88 -26.38
C GLY A 276 3.59 9.06 -25.49
N TRP A 277 3.62 8.34 -24.37
CA TRP A 277 4.75 8.29 -23.45
C TRP A 277 4.96 6.87 -22.90
N ASP A 278 6.18 6.60 -22.45
CA ASP A 278 6.52 5.33 -21.83
C ASP A 278 6.29 5.37 -20.32
N PHE A 279 5.86 4.24 -19.79
CA PHE A 279 5.66 4.02 -18.37
C PHE A 279 6.23 2.66 -17.96
N SER A 280 6.84 2.59 -16.79
CA SER A 280 7.41 1.34 -16.28
C SER A 280 7.06 1.13 -14.82
N LEU A 281 6.65 -0.09 -14.51
CA LEU A 281 6.44 -0.57 -13.15
C LEU A 281 7.79 -0.96 -12.55
N ARG A 282 8.02 -0.54 -11.30
CA ARG A 282 9.28 -0.84 -10.59
C ARG A 282 9.38 -2.30 -10.17
N LYS A 283 8.25 -2.89 -9.73
CA LYS A 283 8.22 -4.19 -9.08
C LYS A 283 6.84 -4.81 -9.18
N ILE A 284 6.81 -6.14 -9.26
CA ILE A 284 5.62 -6.97 -9.04
C ILE A 284 5.79 -7.69 -7.70
N TYR A 285 4.85 -7.47 -6.78
CA TYR A 285 4.87 -8.10 -5.46
C TYR A 285 4.29 -9.52 -5.54
N ARG A 286 5.02 -10.49 -4.97
CA ARG A 286 4.69 -11.92 -5.03
C ARG A 286 5.02 -12.66 -3.73
N SER A 287 4.84 -12.00 -2.59
CA SER A 287 5.26 -12.56 -1.30
C SER A 287 4.35 -13.73 -0.90
N ALA A 288 4.89 -14.94 -0.97
CA ALA A 288 4.15 -16.17 -0.69
C ALA A 288 4.00 -16.45 0.81
N PRO A 289 2.87 -17.01 1.26
CA PRO A 289 2.75 -17.55 2.62
C PRO A 289 3.56 -18.86 2.77
N LEU A 290 3.78 -19.26 4.01
CA LEU A 290 4.12 -20.66 4.32
C LEU A 290 2.85 -21.51 4.33
N VAL A 291 2.97 -22.78 3.92
CA VAL A 291 1.88 -23.76 3.96
C VAL A 291 2.22 -24.82 5.00
N ALA A 292 1.42 -24.90 6.07
CA ALA A 292 1.68 -25.75 7.23
C ALA A 292 3.12 -25.59 7.79
N GLY A 293 3.65 -24.36 7.76
CA GLY A 293 5.00 -24.02 8.23
C GLY A 293 6.13 -24.34 7.25
N GLN A 294 5.83 -24.88 6.07
CA GLN A 294 6.81 -25.16 5.01
C GLN A 294 6.73 -24.12 3.89
N ARG A 295 7.82 -23.97 3.16
CA ARG A 295 7.87 -23.13 1.96
C ARG A 295 6.88 -23.63 0.91
N ILE A 296 6.23 -22.70 0.20
CA ILE A 296 5.21 -23.02 -0.79
C ILE A 296 5.76 -23.93 -1.91
N GLU A 297 7.03 -23.78 -2.28
CA GLU A 297 7.69 -24.59 -3.31
C GLU A 297 7.77 -26.08 -2.91
N ALA A 298 7.84 -26.37 -1.61
CA ALA A 298 7.89 -27.75 -1.10
C ALA A 298 6.49 -28.29 -0.80
N ALA A 299 5.63 -27.47 -0.19
CA ALA A 299 4.33 -27.91 0.29
C ALA A 299 3.24 -27.86 -0.79
N ALA A 300 3.26 -26.88 -1.68
CA ALA A 300 2.28 -26.69 -2.75
C ALA A 300 2.96 -26.22 -4.06
N PRO A 301 3.73 -27.10 -4.73
CA PRO A 301 4.47 -26.76 -5.96
C PRO A 301 3.61 -26.15 -7.07
N GLU A 302 2.34 -26.53 -7.15
CA GLU A 302 1.37 -25.98 -8.10
C GLU A 302 1.11 -24.49 -7.86
N LEU A 303 0.91 -24.08 -6.60
CA LEU A 303 0.71 -22.69 -6.24
C LEU A 303 2.00 -21.87 -6.38
N ALA A 304 3.14 -22.50 -6.11
CA ALA A 304 4.45 -21.88 -6.34
C ALA A 304 4.69 -21.57 -7.83
N ALA A 305 4.27 -22.48 -8.73
CA ALA A 305 4.36 -22.28 -10.17
C ALA A 305 3.47 -21.11 -10.64
N GLU A 306 2.28 -20.95 -10.07
CA GLU A 306 1.40 -19.80 -10.36
C GLU A 306 2.07 -18.46 -9.99
N LEU A 307 2.67 -18.36 -8.80
CA LEU A 307 3.41 -17.17 -8.39
C LEU A 307 4.66 -16.92 -9.25
N ALA A 308 5.33 -17.97 -9.69
CA ALA A 308 6.48 -17.86 -10.58
C ALA A 308 6.09 -17.31 -11.96
N ALA A 309 4.93 -17.72 -12.48
CA ALA A 309 4.41 -17.25 -13.77
C ALA A 309 4.15 -15.73 -13.82
N LEU A 310 3.94 -15.09 -12.66
CA LEU A 310 3.81 -13.62 -12.56
C LEU A 310 5.07 -12.88 -13.05
N GLY A 311 6.24 -13.55 -13.06
CA GLY A 311 7.48 -12.99 -13.61
C GLY A 311 7.46 -12.74 -15.11
N ALA A 312 6.50 -13.31 -15.84
CA ALA A 312 6.31 -13.09 -17.27
C ALA A 312 5.39 -11.90 -17.59
N LEU A 313 4.78 -11.27 -16.58
CA LEU A 313 3.93 -10.10 -16.79
C LEU A 313 4.76 -8.90 -17.28
N PRO A 314 4.22 -8.09 -18.21
CA PRO A 314 4.92 -6.91 -18.71
C PRO A 314 5.13 -5.88 -17.59
N THR A 315 6.30 -5.25 -17.62
CA THR A 315 6.63 -4.14 -16.70
C THR A 315 6.85 -2.82 -17.41
N THR A 316 6.86 -2.81 -18.74
CA THR A 316 6.97 -1.63 -19.59
C THR A 316 5.74 -1.48 -20.46
N PHE A 317 5.29 -0.25 -20.63
CA PHE A 317 4.05 0.08 -21.31
C PHE A 317 4.20 1.39 -22.09
N ARG A 318 3.52 1.48 -23.24
CA ARG A 318 3.24 2.72 -23.95
C ARG A 318 1.83 3.18 -23.63
N VAL A 319 1.66 4.48 -23.38
CA VAL A 319 0.37 5.09 -23.03
C VAL A 319 0.12 6.33 -23.88
N TRP A 320 -1.12 6.54 -24.34
CA TRP A 320 -1.52 7.72 -25.11
C TRP A 320 -3.01 8.02 -25.00
N TRP A 321 -3.40 9.24 -25.37
CA TRP A 321 -4.79 9.65 -25.52
C TRP A 321 -5.26 9.48 -26.97
N SER A 322 -6.46 8.95 -27.16
CA SER A 322 -7.17 8.90 -28.45
C SER A 322 -8.00 10.15 -28.74
#